data_AF-A0A2W6Z781-F1
#
_entry.id   AF-A0A2W6Z781-F1
#
_cell.length_a   1.000
_cell.length_b   1.000
_cell.length_c   1.000
_cell.angle_alpha   90.00
_cell.angle_beta   90.00
_cell.angle_gamma   90.00
#
_symmetry.space_group_name_H-M   'P 1'
#
loop_
_entity.id
_entity.type
_entity.pdbx_description
1 polymer ?
#
loop_
_entity_poly.entity_id
_entity_poly.type
_entity_poly.pdbx_seq_one_letter_code
_entity_poly.pdbx_strand_id
1 'polypeptide(L)'
;MAKKRQLNVRLPDSLLDQLEERVIKTKMGMAAMVEVLLVQALQQQDLKNEPIVDERIEDLVKRVEAIECHLGIEPSKATKNEASILTVESVPTNITTDLSPSDDAVPVNPETPSHDVLGALNAEQLATRLGVTERAIHQKKDKNTFSDWSKKHDSDEIAWKYVAAEDSFCPIAK
;
A
#
# COMPACT_ATOMS: atom_id res chain seq x y z
N MET A 1 -15.64 17.42 36.97
CA MET A 1 -14.20 17.69 37.09
C MET A 1 -13.46 16.83 36.06
N ALA A 2 -12.78 17.44 35.09
CA ALA A 2 -12.01 16.68 34.10
C ALA A 2 -10.76 16.09 34.75
N LYS A 3 -10.53 14.78 34.57
CA LYS A 3 -9.34 14.09 35.09
C LYS A 3 -8.13 14.51 34.24
N LYS A 4 -7.23 15.32 34.80
CA LYS A 4 -5.96 15.66 34.13
C LYS A 4 -5.08 14.40 34.08
N ARG A 5 -4.63 14.05 32.88
CA ARG A 5 -3.66 12.96 32.66
C ARG A 5 -2.28 13.60 32.48
N GLN A 6 -1.27 13.07 33.15
CA GLN A 6 0.11 13.50 32.94
C GLN A 6 0.68 12.80 31.71
N LEU A 7 1.30 13.56 30.82
CA LEU A 7 1.92 13.06 29.60
C LEU A 7 3.44 13.19 29.75
N ASN A 8 4.15 12.08 29.61
CA ASN A 8 5.62 12.08 29.55
C ASN A 8 6.03 12.06 28.09
N VAL A 9 6.55 13.19 27.60
CA VAL A 9 7.00 13.32 26.21
C VAL A 9 8.48 13.64 26.21
N ARG A 10 9.24 12.91 25.40
CA ARG A 10 10.62 13.25 25.09
C ARG A 10 10.64 14.07 23.81
N LEU A 11 11.03 15.33 23.92
CA LEU A 11 11.19 16.22 22.77
C LEU A 11 12.67 16.29 22.39
N PRO A 12 13.00 16.37 21.09
CA PRO A 12 14.33 16.77 20.63
C PRO A 12 14.69 18.16 21.15
N ASP A 13 15.98 18.38 21.45
CA ASP A 13 16.47 19.63 22.04
C ASP A 13 16.12 20.85 21.16
N SER A 14 16.21 20.72 19.83
CA SER A 14 15.84 21.78 18.89
C SER A 14 14.37 22.22 18.95
N LEU A 15 13.47 21.34 19.38
CA LEU A 15 12.05 21.67 19.59
C LEU A 15 11.82 22.24 20.99
N LEU A 16 12.62 21.79 21.98
CA LEU A 16 12.58 22.34 23.33
C LEU A 16 13.04 23.81 23.32
N ASP A 17 14.13 24.13 22.62
CA ASP A 17 14.64 25.50 22.47
C ASP A 17 13.58 26.43 21.87
N GLN A 18 12.91 26.00 20.80
CA GLN A 18 11.83 26.76 20.17
C GLN A 18 10.62 26.95 21.09
N LEU A 19 10.32 25.94 21.92
CA LEU A 19 9.23 26.03 22.88
C LEU A 19 9.58 27.03 23.98
N GLU A 20 10.81 26.99 24.50
CA GLU A 20 11.33 27.93 25.49
C GLU A 20 11.33 29.38 24.98
N GLU A 21 11.79 29.60 23.75
CA GLU A 21 11.76 30.94 23.13
C GLU A 21 10.32 31.48 23.08
N ARG A 22 9.35 30.64 22.66
CA ARG A 22 7.94 31.05 22.64
C ARG A 22 7.37 31.30 24.02
N VAL A 23 7.73 30.47 25.01
CA VAL A 23 7.34 30.63 26.43
C VAL A 23 7.80 31.97 26.97
N ILE A 24 9.06 32.35 26.71
CA ILE A 24 9.61 33.65 27.10
C ILE A 24 8.85 34.78 26.39
N LYS A 25 8.61 34.64 25.08
CA LYS A 25 7.95 35.64 24.24
C LYS A 25 6.48 35.89 24.65
N THR A 26 5.73 34.84 24.95
CA THR A 26 4.31 34.93 25.32
C THR A 26 4.09 35.11 26.82
N LYS A 27 5.15 34.94 27.62
CA LYS A 27 5.10 34.92 29.10
C LYS A 27 4.14 33.87 29.66
N MET A 28 3.92 32.79 28.92
CA MET A 28 3.11 31.65 29.33
C MET A 28 4.02 30.50 29.77
N GLY A 29 3.67 29.75 30.81
CA GLY A 29 4.44 28.57 31.21
C GLY A 29 4.44 27.49 30.13
N MET A 30 5.49 26.64 30.12
CA MET A 30 5.65 25.55 29.14
C MET A 30 4.39 24.71 28.95
N ALA A 31 3.78 24.26 30.06
CA ALA A 31 2.58 23.42 30.00
C ALA A 31 1.41 24.12 29.29
N ALA A 32 1.18 25.40 29.58
CA ALA A 32 0.12 26.17 28.95
C ALA A 32 0.40 26.39 27.45
N MET A 33 1.66 26.62 27.07
CA MET A 33 2.04 26.72 25.66
C MET A 33 1.85 25.41 24.91
N VAL A 34 2.21 24.28 25.51
CA VAL A 34 1.98 22.95 24.92
C VAL A 34 0.49 22.69 24.75
N GLU A 35 -0.34 23.04 25.75
CA GLU A 35 -1.80 22.92 25.64
C GLU A 35 -2.36 23.76 24.48
N VAL A 36 -1.94 25.04 24.36
CA VAL A 36 -2.36 25.91 23.26
C VAL A 36 -1.95 25.35 21.90
N LEU A 37 -0.70 24.90 21.76
CA LEU A 37 -0.20 24.34 20.51
C LEU A 37 -0.92 23.05 20.14
N LEU A 38 -1.26 22.21 21.13
CA LEU A 38 -2.01 20.99 20.90
C LEU A 38 -3.44 21.28 20.45
N VAL A 39 -4.13 22.22 21.09
CA VAL A 39 -5.46 22.67 20.67
C VAL A 39 -5.43 23.25 19.26
N GLN A 40 -4.43 24.09 18.96
CA GLN A 40 -4.27 24.67 17.62
C GLN A 40 -3.99 23.60 16.56
N ALA A 41 -3.16 22.59 16.88
CA ALA A 41 -2.88 21.49 15.96
C ALA A 41 -4.13 20.65 15.69
N LEU A 42 -4.97 20.39 16.70
CA LEU A 42 -6.24 19.67 16.53
C LEU A 42 -7.21 20.46 15.64
N GLN A 43 -7.38 21.76 15.89
CA GLN A 43 -8.20 22.63 15.05
C GLN A 43 -7.72 22.68 13.60
N GLN A 44 -6.40 22.66 13.37
CA GLN A 44 -5.84 22.59 12.02
C GLN A 44 -6.01 21.23 11.34
N GLN A 45 -6.07 20.13 12.12
CA GLN A 45 -6.35 18.81 11.57
C GLN A 45 -7.82 18.65 11.18
N ASP A 46 -8.76 19.17 11.97
CA ASP A 46 -10.18 19.15 11.62
C ASP A 46 -10.46 19.91 10.32
N LEU A 47 -9.73 20.98 10.03
CA LEU A 47 -9.83 21.73 8.76
C LEU A 47 -9.12 21.03 7.58
N LYS A 48 -8.17 20.13 7.82
CA LYS A 48 -7.50 19.33 6.77
C LYS A 48 -8.23 18.03 6.44
N ASN A 49 -9.11 17.58 7.32
CA ASN A 49 -10.00 16.45 7.11
C ASN A 49 -11.36 16.89 6.56
N GLU A 50 -11.40 17.84 5.62
CA GLU A 50 -12.61 18.04 4.83
C GLU A 50 -12.89 16.77 3.99
N PRO A 51 -14.17 16.42 3.80
CA PRO A 51 -14.56 15.09 3.40
C PRO A 51 -14.38 14.93 1.89
N ILE A 52 -13.20 14.44 1.49
CA ILE A 52 -12.99 13.80 0.17
C ILE A 52 -14.06 12.72 -0.10
N VAL A 53 -14.72 12.24 0.95
CA VAL A 53 -15.81 11.29 0.92
C VAL A 53 -17.11 11.91 0.36
N ASP A 54 -17.43 13.17 0.64
CA ASP A 54 -18.73 13.73 0.27
C ASP A 54 -18.83 14.06 -1.21
N GLU A 55 -17.80 14.70 -1.81
CA GLU A 55 -17.77 14.93 -3.27
C GLU A 55 -17.77 13.61 -4.06
N ARG A 56 -17.08 12.60 -3.54
CA ARG A 56 -17.00 11.29 -4.19
C ARG A 56 -18.29 10.49 -4.05
N ILE A 57 -19.01 10.64 -2.93
CA ILE A 57 -20.36 10.08 -2.75
C ILE A 57 -21.33 10.78 -3.70
N GLU A 58 -21.27 12.10 -3.82
CA GLU A 58 -22.17 12.87 -4.68
C GLU A 58 -21.95 12.54 -6.16
N ASP A 59 -20.70 12.38 -6.60
CA ASP A 59 -20.38 11.89 -7.96
C ASP A 59 -20.87 10.44 -8.19
N LEU A 60 -20.75 9.56 -7.18
CA LEU A 60 -21.29 8.21 -7.27
C LEU A 60 -22.82 8.19 -7.38
N VAL A 61 -23.52 8.98 -6.56
CA VAL A 61 -24.99 9.09 -6.58
C VAL A 61 -25.47 9.59 -7.94
N LYS A 62 -24.80 10.62 -8.48
CA LYS A 62 -25.13 11.18 -9.80
C LYS A 62 -24.90 10.19 -10.95
N ARG A 63 -23.87 9.36 -10.84
CA ARG A 63 -23.60 8.28 -11.81
C ARG A 63 -24.62 7.14 -11.71
N VAL A 64 -25.06 6.78 -10.50
CA VAL A 64 -26.12 5.78 -10.31
C VAL A 64 -27.44 6.28 -10.89
N GLU A 65 -27.83 7.52 -10.60
CA GLU A 65 -29.05 8.14 -11.15
C GLU A 65 -29.01 8.21 -12.68
N ALA A 66 -27.86 8.54 -13.27
CA ALA A 66 -27.67 8.54 -14.72
C ALA A 66 -27.83 7.12 -15.32
N ILE A 67 -27.35 6.08 -14.64
CA ILE A 67 -27.49 4.68 -15.08
C ILE A 67 -28.95 4.22 -14.99
N GLU A 68 -29.66 4.57 -13.93
CA GLU A 68 -31.08 4.25 -13.76
C GLU A 68 -31.95 4.91 -14.86
N CYS A 69 -31.63 6.15 -15.22
CA CYS A 69 -32.27 6.86 -16.33
C CYS A 69 -32.02 6.19 -17.70
N HIS A 70 -30.83 5.63 -17.92
CA HIS A 70 -30.49 4.92 -19.17
C HIS A 70 -31.05 3.50 -19.24
N LEU A 71 -31.28 2.83 -18.11
CA LEU A 71 -31.76 1.45 -18.07
C LEU A 71 -33.28 1.32 -17.92
N GLY A 72 -34.02 2.39 -17.64
CA GLY A 72 -35.48 2.36 -17.57
C GLY A 72 -36.02 1.29 -16.61
N ILE A 73 -35.28 1.00 -15.53
CA ILE A 73 -35.65 -0.04 -14.56
C ILE A 73 -36.66 0.59 -13.60
N GLU A 74 -37.92 0.57 -13.99
CA GLU A 74 -39.03 0.62 -13.04
C GLU A 74 -38.82 -0.45 -11.96
N PRO A 75 -39.05 -0.17 -10.66
CA PRO A 75 -38.95 -1.16 -9.59
C PRO A 75 -40.12 -2.15 -9.69
N SER A 76 -40.02 -3.08 -10.63
CA SER A 76 -40.97 -4.17 -10.78
C SER A 76 -40.64 -5.28 -9.79
N LYS A 77 -41.57 -5.44 -8.85
CA LYS A 77 -41.74 -6.59 -7.96
C LYS A 77 -41.48 -7.92 -8.67
N ALA A 78 -40.77 -8.80 -7.96
CA ALA A 78 -40.83 -10.27 -8.00
C ALA A 78 -40.84 -10.96 -9.37
N THR A 79 -39.91 -11.89 -9.61
CA THR A 79 -40.20 -13.33 -9.83
C THR A 79 -38.89 -14.13 -9.98
N LYS A 80 -38.86 -15.21 -9.19
CA LYS A 80 -38.08 -16.46 -9.28
C LYS A 80 -37.77 -16.91 -10.72
N ASN A 81 -36.52 -17.26 -11.04
CA ASN A 81 -36.11 -18.63 -11.41
C ASN A 81 -34.74 -18.71 -12.11
N GLU A 82 -34.02 -19.75 -11.68
CA GLU A 82 -33.19 -20.70 -12.44
C GLU A 82 -32.01 -20.24 -13.33
N ALA A 83 -30.84 -20.57 -12.78
CA ALA A 83 -29.66 -21.20 -13.40
C ALA A 83 -29.63 -21.36 -14.93
N SER A 84 -28.49 -20.96 -15.52
CA SER A 84 -27.87 -21.75 -16.58
C SER A 84 -26.34 -21.65 -16.54
N ILE A 85 -25.77 -22.84 -16.48
CA ILE A 85 -24.37 -23.24 -16.48
C ILE A 85 -23.79 -23.01 -17.88
N LEU A 86 -22.51 -22.64 -17.98
CA LEU A 86 -21.72 -22.90 -19.18
C LEU A 86 -20.26 -23.19 -18.80
N THR A 87 -20.00 -24.47 -18.60
CA THR A 87 -18.70 -25.13 -18.65
C THR A 87 -18.28 -25.23 -20.11
N VAL A 88 -17.06 -24.81 -20.47
CA VAL A 88 -16.37 -25.35 -21.65
C VAL A 88 -14.89 -25.51 -21.33
N GLU A 89 -14.54 -26.77 -21.15
CA GLU A 89 -13.22 -27.39 -21.15
C GLU A 89 -12.72 -27.50 -22.59
N SER A 90 -11.42 -27.26 -22.87
CA SER A 90 -10.71 -27.79 -24.07
C SER A 90 -9.19 -27.59 -23.97
N VAL A 91 -8.47 -28.71 -23.84
CA VAL A 91 -7.05 -28.95 -24.19
C VAL A 91 -7.08 -30.00 -25.32
N PRO A 92 -6.22 -29.94 -26.38
CA PRO A 92 -5.04 -30.83 -26.44
C PRO A 92 -3.80 -30.33 -27.22
N THR A 93 -2.62 -30.65 -26.66
CA THR A 93 -1.45 -31.36 -27.22
C THR A 93 -0.92 -31.09 -28.66
N ASN A 94 0.38 -30.77 -28.79
CA ASN A 94 1.37 -31.53 -29.62
C ASN A 94 2.79 -30.89 -29.64
N ILE A 95 3.84 -31.47 -29.02
CA ILE A 95 4.97 -32.33 -29.50
C ILE A 95 5.96 -31.79 -30.58
N THR A 96 7.27 -31.87 -30.22
CA THR A 96 8.44 -32.36 -31.00
C THR A 96 9.56 -31.38 -31.45
N THR A 97 10.81 -31.84 -31.20
CA THR A 97 12.14 -31.64 -31.86
C THR A 97 13.15 -30.95 -30.91
N ASP A 98 14.12 -31.59 -30.22
CA ASP A 98 15.14 -32.63 -30.48
C ASP A 98 16.46 -32.15 -31.15
N LEU A 99 17.54 -32.15 -30.32
CA LEU A 99 19.01 -32.28 -30.54
C LEU A 99 19.78 -31.27 -31.44
N SER A 100 20.62 -30.36 -30.90
CA SER A 100 22.09 -30.43 -30.54
C SER A 100 23.08 -30.36 -31.72
N PRO A 101 24.41 -30.07 -31.58
CA PRO A 101 25.22 -29.27 -30.63
C PRO A 101 26.23 -28.30 -31.35
N SER A 102 27.04 -27.50 -30.63
CA SER A 102 28.53 -27.45 -30.71
C SER A 102 29.15 -26.17 -30.12
N ASP A 103 30.15 -26.39 -29.28
CA ASP A 103 31.21 -25.50 -28.77
C ASP A 103 31.79 -24.47 -29.75
N ASP A 104 32.08 -23.25 -29.27
CA ASP A 104 33.47 -22.77 -29.12
C ASP A 104 33.55 -21.51 -28.22
N ALA A 105 34.70 -21.34 -27.58
CA ALA A 105 34.92 -20.65 -26.30
C ALA A 105 35.14 -19.12 -26.38
N VAL A 106 34.70 -18.36 -25.34
CA VAL A 106 35.44 -17.30 -24.59
C VAL A 106 34.71 -17.03 -23.25
N PRO A 107 35.39 -16.95 -22.08
CA PRO A 107 34.73 -16.81 -20.78
C PRO A 107 34.33 -15.35 -20.50
N VAL A 108 33.03 -15.07 -20.57
CA VAL A 108 32.42 -13.85 -20.01
C VAL A 108 31.87 -14.22 -18.63
N ASN A 109 32.66 -13.92 -17.60
CA ASN A 109 32.16 -13.77 -16.24
C ASN A 109 31.68 -12.31 -16.12
N PRO A 110 30.39 -12.08 -15.82
CA PRO A 110 30.10 -11.63 -14.47
C PRO A 110 28.98 -12.47 -13.86
N GLU A 111 29.35 -13.17 -12.79
CA GLU A 111 28.55 -13.51 -11.62
C GLU A 111 27.06 -13.65 -11.90
N THR A 112 26.69 -14.90 -12.16
CA THR A 112 25.40 -15.44 -11.77
C THR A 112 25.28 -15.34 -10.24
N PRO A 113 24.25 -14.71 -9.66
CA PRO A 113 23.70 -15.14 -8.39
C PRO A 113 22.48 -15.99 -8.75
N SER A 114 22.69 -17.28 -8.96
CA SER A 114 22.42 -18.28 -7.91
C SER A 114 20.97 -18.22 -7.45
N HIS A 115 20.19 -19.03 -8.15
CA HIS A 115 18.84 -19.44 -7.82
C HIS A 115 18.91 -20.38 -6.60
N ASP A 116 19.03 -19.87 -5.38
CA ASP A 116 18.73 -20.64 -4.17
C ASP A 116 18.70 -19.71 -2.93
N VAL A 117 17.61 -19.80 -2.17
CA VAL A 117 17.30 -19.01 -0.96
C VAL A 117 17.01 -17.53 -1.24
N LEU A 118 15.80 -17.21 -1.69
CA LEU A 118 15.27 -15.85 -1.56
C LEU A 118 15.05 -15.57 -0.07
N GLY A 119 16.10 -15.06 0.58
CA GLY A 119 16.04 -14.51 1.92
C GLY A 119 15.20 -13.24 1.97
N ALA A 120 14.97 -12.73 3.17
CA ALA A 120 14.29 -11.47 3.35
C ALA A 120 15.04 -10.34 2.60
N LEU A 121 14.36 -9.65 1.69
CA LEU A 121 14.91 -8.53 0.92
C LEU A 121 14.55 -7.20 1.55
N ASN A 122 15.41 -6.19 1.42
CA ASN A 122 15.05 -4.82 1.79
C ASN A 122 14.22 -4.14 0.69
N ALA A 123 13.69 -2.94 0.95
CA ALA A 123 12.84 -2.21 0.00
C ALA A 123 13.53 -1.92 -1.34
N GLU A 124 14.83 -1.62 -1.32
CA GLU A 124 15.65 -1.34 -2.49
C GLU A 124 15.87 -2.58 -3.35
N GLN A 125 16.28 -3.69 -2.73
CA GLN A 125 16.50 -4.99 -3.39
C GLN A 125 15.20 -5.51 -4.01
N LEU A 126 14.08 -5.38 -3.29
CA LEU A 126 12.79 -5.76 -3.83
C LEU A 126 12.36 -4.85 -4.98
N ALA A 127 12.63 -3.55 -4.90
CA ALA A 127 12.32 -2.59 -5.97
C ALA A 127 13.08 -2.93 -7.25
N THR A 128 14.38 -3.25 -7.14
CA THR A 128 15.20 -3.71 -8.27
C THR A 128 14.64 -4.98 -8.89
N ARG A 129 14.25 -5.95 -8.07
CA ARG A 129 13.70 -7.24 -8.52
C ARG A 129 12.35 -7.09 -9.24
N LEU A 130 11.45 -6.26 -8.70
CA LEU A 130 10.14 -6.01 -9.30
C LEU A 130 10.17 -5.00 -10.46
N GLY A 131 11.33 -4.39 -10.75
CA GLY A 131 11.47 -3.36 -11.79
C GLY A 131 10.68 -2.08 -11.47
N VAL A 132 10.56 -1.72 -10.19
CA VAL A 132 9.78 -0.57 -9.70
C VAL A 132 10.65 0.38 -8.89
N THR A 133 10.11 1.54 -8.53
CA THR A 133 10.81 2.46 -7.62
C THR A 133 10.61 2.05 -6.17
N GLU A 134 11.61 2.29 -5.32
CA GLU A 134 11.52 2.07 -3.86
C GLU A 134 10.31 2.81 -3.26
N ARG A 135 9.99 4.01 -3.77
CA ARG A 135 8.79 4.77 -3.39
C ARG A 135 7.50 3.98 -3.63
N ALA A 136 7.42 3.21 -4.71
CA ALA A 136 6.25 2.37 -5.00
C ALA A 136 6.13 1.22 -3.99
N ILE A 137 7.27 0.62 -3.58
CA ILE A 137 7.31 -0.38 -2.51
C ILE A 137 6.79 0.21 -1.20
N HIS A 138 7.31 1.35 -0.77
CA HIS A 138 6.85 2.03 0.45
C HIS A 138 5.37 2.42 0.44
N GLN A 139 4.81 2.78 -0.72
CA GLN A 139 3.38 3.09 -0.83
C GLN A 139 2.47 1.86 -0.84
N LYS A 140 3.02 0.70 -1.18
CA LYS A 140 2.25 -0.54 -1.36
C LYS A 140 2.46 -1.53 -0.22
N LYS A 141 3.56 -1.46 0.55
CA LYS A 141 3.93 -2.44 1.59
C LYS A 141 2.86 -2.65 2.67
N ASP A 142 2.12 -1.60 3.01
CA ASP A 142 1.07 -1.65 4.03
C ASP A 142 -0.33 -2.03 3.48
N LYS A 143 -0.43 -2.29 2.18
CA LYS A 143 -1.71 -2.67 1.54
C LYS A 143 -1.91 -4.19 1.60
N ASN A 144 -3.13 -4.61 1.89
CA ASN A 144 -3.54 -6.01 1.84
C ASN A 144 -3.38 -6.68 0.46
N THR A 145 -3.25 -5.88 -0.61
CA THR A 145 -3.05 -6.32 -2.00
C THR A 145 -1.58 -6.36 -2.41
N PHE A 146 -0.65 -6.11 -1.49
CA PHE A 146 0.79 -6.08 -1.79
C PHE A 146 1.31 -7.42 -2.31
N SER A 147 0.86 -8.54 -1.74
CA SER A 147 1.28 -9.88 -2.15
C SER A 147 0.90 -10.19 -3.60
N ASP A 148 -0.32 -9.87 -4.01
CA ASP A 148 -0.79 -10.07 -5.39
C ASP A 148 -0.11 -9.10 -6.37
N TRP A 149 0.11 -7.86 -5.91
CA TRP A 149 0.80 -6.86 -6.70
C TRP A 149 2.26 -7.25 -6.94
N SER A 150 3.00 -7.62 -5.91
CA SER A 150 4.40 -8.04 -6.02
C SER A 150 4.52 -9.28 -6.91
N LYS A 151 3.64 -10.28 -6.74
CA LYS A 151 3.57 -11.47 -7.59
C LYS A 151 3.38 -11.16 -9.09
N LYS A 152 2.59 -10.14 -9.43
CA LYS A 152 2.37 -9.72 -10.83
C LYS A 152 3.59 -9.04 -11.45
N HIS A 153 4.42 -8.41 -10.62
CA HIS A 153 5.60 -7.65 -11.04
C HIS A 153 6.89 -8.48 -10.96
N ASP A 154 6.90 -9.56 -10.19
CA ASP A 154 8.02 -10.49 -10.07
C ASP A 154 8.06 -11.43 -11.27
N SER A 155 9.22 -11.58 -11.91
CA SER A 155 9.42 -12.50 -13.04
C SER A 155 9.17 -13.97 -12.66
N ASP A 156 9.39 -14.32 -11.39
CA ASP A 156 9.30 -15.69 -10.90
C ASP A 156 7.94 -15.96 -10.23
N GLU A 157 6.98 -15.03 -10.39
CA GLU A 157 5.65 -15.04 -9.79
C GLU A 157 5.65 -15.22 -8.26
N ILE A 158 6.66 -14.67 -7.59
CA ILE A 158 6.80 -14.78 -6.14
C ILE A 158 6.01 -13.68 -5.46
N ALA A 159 5.10 -14.07 -4.57
CA ALA A 159 4.40 -13.13 -3.72
C ALA A 159 5.32 -12.71 -2.58
N TRP A 160 5.38 -11.43 -2.27
CA TRP A 160 6.20 -10.90 -1.18
C TRP A 160 5.32 -10.37 -0.05
N LYS A 161 5.75 -10.56 1.19
CA LYS A 161 5.12 -9.99 2.38
C LYS A 161 6.08 -9.06 3.08
N TYR A 162 5.58 -7.90 3.48
CA TYR A 162 6.32 -7.02 4.38
C TYR A 162 6.25 -7.51 5.84
N VAL A 163 7.41 -7.62 6.47
CA VAL A 163 7.60 -7.99 7.88
C VAL A 163 8.08 -6.76 8.64
N ALA A 164 7.14 -6.05 9.28
CA ALA A 164 7.43 -4.80 9.99
C ALA A 164 8.44 -4.94 11.15
N ALA A 165 8.62 -6.13 11.72
CA ALA A 165 9.57 -6.37 12.80
C ALA A 165 11.04 -6.25 12.34
N GLU A 166 11.30 -6.54 11.07
CA GLU A 166 12.64 -6.61 10.49
C GLU A 166 12.83 -5.58 9.35
N ASP A 167 11.79 -4.78 9.06
CA ASP A 167 11.69 -3.87 7.90
C ASP A 167 12.12 -4.56 6.59
N SER A 168 11.71 -5.82 6.45
CA SER A 168 12.16 -6.71 5.38
C SER A 168 10.97 -7.33 4.64
N PHE A 169 11.21 -7.80 3.43
CA PHE A 169 10.24 -8.44 2.56
C PHE A 169 10.60 -9.90 2.40
N CYS A 170 9.72 -10.79 2.85
CA CYS A 170 9.93 -12.22 2.75
C CYS A 170 9.06 -12.81 1.64
N PRO A 171 9.56 -13.80 0.88
CA PRO A 171 8.73 -14.50 -0.08
C PRO A 171 7.67 -15.32 0.65
N ILE A 172 6.44 -15.21 0.17
CA ILE A 172 5.32 -16.08 0.52
C ILE A 172 5.33 -17.18 -0.54
N ALA A 173 5.95 -18.31 -0.21
CA ALA A 173 5.89 -19.49 -1.08
C ALA A 173 4.42 -19.90 -1.30
N LYS A 174 4.11 -20.39 -2.51
CA LYS A 174 2.80 -20.97 -2.87
C LYS A 174 2.52 -22.23 -2.05
#